data_AF-A0A2M7QBU1-F1
#
_entry.id   AF-A0A2M7QBU1-F1
#
_cell.length_a   1.000
_cell.length_b   1.000
_cell.length_c   1.000
_cell.angle_alpha   90.00
_cell.angle_beta   90.00
_cell.angle_gamma   90.00
#
_symmetry.space_group_name_H-M   'P 1'
#
loop_
_entity.id
_entity.type
_entity.pdbx_description
1 polymer ?
#
loop_
_entity_poly.entity_id
_entity_poly.type
_entity_poly.pdbx_seq_one_letter_code
_entity_poly.pdbx_strand_id
1 'polypeptide(L)'
;MTTFTHKRVLVLFTGGTVAGNVAKSKVSQNVKSDPNSFMTILNNSVDIIKANWNIEIVPSIVELFNVDSSNIQPENWSTLAAKIQESYDDFDAFVVLHGTNTMGYIAAALSFALENINKPVVLTGAQVPLGYLGTDAVTNLVNALRMAVWEYNDVKGVMAVFGSKIITGVRVKKGTDFDYDPFNSFQTGTLGQIGRFMRIDANALQKHVGYLSKSKPLAIHGDITIENELI
;
A
#
# COMPACT_ATOMS: atom_id res chain seq x y z
N MET A 1 20.39 1.69 27.56
CA MET A 1 19.72 2.33 26.41
C MET A 1 19.04 1.22 25.64
N THR A 2 17.71 1.28 25.49
CA THR A 2 16.96 0.36 24.62
C THR A 2 17.34 0.69 23.17
N THR A 3 17.89 -0.27 22.44
CA THR A 3 18.26 -0.11 21.02
C THR A 3 17.07 -0.50 20.16
N PHE A 4 16.51 0.44 19.41
CA PHE A 4 15.41 0.20 18.47
C PHE A 4 15.93 -0.08 17.06
N THR A 5 15.27 -0.98 16.33
CA THR A 5 15.46 -1.11 14.88
C THR A 5 14.78 0.06 14.21
N HIS A 6 15.52 0.87 13.44
CA HIS A 6 14.95 2.02 12.74
C HIS A 6 14.48 1.60 11.35
N LYS A 7 13.27 2.01 10.95
CA LYS A 7 12.70 1.75 9.62
C LYS A 7 12.23 3.05 8.99
N ARG A 8 12.90 3.47 7.92
CA ARG A 8 12.49 4.60 7.09
C ARG A 8 11.38 4.14 6.17
N VAL A 9 10.18 4.71 6.30
CA VAL A 9 9.02 4.33 5.49
C VAL A 9 8.57 5.51 4.65
N LEU A 10 8.56 5.36 3.32
CA LEU A 10 8.01 6.37 2.43
C LEU A 10 6.52 6.10 2.22
N VAL A 11 5.70 7.07 2.60
CA VAL A 11 4.25 7.07 2.37
C VAL A 11 3.95 7.94 1.15
N LEU A 12 3.44 7.31 0.09
CA LEU A 12 3.13 7.92 -1.20
C LEU A 12 1.62 8.09 -1.33
N PHE A 13 1.16 9.34 -1.45
CA PHE A 13 -0.23 9.64 -1.75
C PHE A 13 -0.43 9.77 -3.25
N THR A 14 -1.38 9.02 -3.79
CA THR A 14 -1.78 9.06 -5.20
C THR A 14 -3.21 9.56 -5.40
N GLY A 15 -3.90 9.89 -4.30
CA GLY A 15 -5.30 10.31 -4.26
C GLY A 15 -6.20 9.29 -3.56
N GLY A 16 -7.45 9.18 -4.04
CA GLY A 16 -8.47 8.30 -3.48
C GLY A 16 -9.12 8.78 -2.18
N THR A 17 -10.12 8.01 -1.74
CA THR A 17 -10.98 8.29 -0.58
C THR A 17 -10.21 8.51 0.72
N VAL A 18 -9.05 7.86 0.88
CA VAL A 18 -8.20 7.98 2.07
C VAL A 18 -7.53 9.36 2.18
N ALA A 19 -7.35 10.06 1.05
CA ALA A 19 -6.77 11.39 0.96
C ALA A 19 -7.83 12.52 0.97
N GLY A 20 -9.08 12.19 1.34
CA GLY A 20 -10.16 13.17 1.48
C GLY A 20 -10.89 13.55 0.18
N ASN A 21 -10.65 12.84 -0.93
CA ASN A 21 -11.47 13.00 -2.13
C ASN A 21 -12.76 12.17 -1.98
N VAL A 22 -13.87 12.85 -1.69
CA VAL A 22 -15.19 12.22 -1.59
C VAL A 22 -16.05 12.65 -2.78
N ALA A 23 -16.73 11.71 -3.42
CA ALA A 23 -17.83 12.04 -4.33
C ALA A 23 -18.96 12.74 -3.55
N LYS A 24 -19.55 13.81 -4.11
CA LYS A 24 -20.64 14.56 -3.47
C LYS A 24 -21.80 13.62 -3.10
N SER A 25 -22.11 13.51 -1.81
CA SER A 25 -23.32 12.86 -1.30
C SER A 25 -24.17 13.85 -0.50
N LYS A 26 -25.50 13.71 -0.54
CA LYS A 26 -26.46 14.54 0.22
C LYS A 26 -26.25 14.50 1.74
N VAL A 27 -25.43 13.57 2.24
CA VAL A 27 -25.14 13.34 3.67
C VAL A 27 -23.71 13.79 4.04
N SER A 28 -22.89 14.22 3.08
CA SER A 28 -21.44 14.36 3.21
C SER A 28 -21.01 15.82 3.06
N GLN A 29 -20.59 16.45 4.15
CA GLN A 29 -19.97 17.77 4.11
C GLN A 29 -18.46 17.62 3.79
N ASN A 30 -17.99 18.43 2.84
CA ASN A 30 -16.60 18.49 2.40
C ASN A 30 -15.64 18.74 3.58
N VAL A 31 -15.00 17.69 4.09
CA VAL A 31 -13.78 17.83 4.89
C VAL A 31 -12.70 17.10 4.13
N LYS A 32 -11.91 17.86 3.37
CA LYS A 32 -10.66 17.36 2.81
C LYS A 32 -9.75 17.08 4.00
N SER A 33 -9.42 15.81 4.22
CA SER A 33 -8.48 15.42 5.25
C SER A 33 -7.12 16.07 4.93
N ASP A 34 -6.56 16.85 5.85
CA ASP A 34 -5.24 17.44 5.64
C ASP A 34 -4.11 16.44 6.01
N PRO A 35 -2.90 16.59 5.46
CA PRO A 35 -1.75 15.75 5.81
C PRO A 35 -1.41 15.74 7.31
N ASN A 36 -1.79 16.77 8.07
CA ASN A 36 -1.53 16.86 9.52
C ASN A 36 -2.41 15.90 10.33
N SER A 37 -3.66 15.72 9.92
CA SER A 37 -4.61 14.76 10.48
C SER A 37 -4.08 13.33 10.30
N PHE A 38 -3.45 13.06 9.16
CA PHE A 38 -2.78 11.80 8.88
C PHE A 38 -1.56 11.57 9.77
N MET A 39 -0.67 12.56 9.93
CA MET A 39 0.48 12.46 10.84
C MET A 39 0.07 12.21 12.30
N THR A 40 -1.04 12.80 12.74
CA THR A 40 -1.55 12.58 14.09
C THR A 40 -1.96 11.12 14.31
N ILE A 41 -2.60 10.49 13.32
CA ILE A 41 -2.96 9.06 13.36
C ILE A 41 -1.71 8.17 13.35
N LEU A 42 -0.71 8.55 12.55
CA LEU A 42 0.56 7.85 12.49
C LEU A 42 1.26 7.85 13.85
N ASN A 43 1.40 9.01 14.50
CA ASN A 43 2.19 9.13 15.74
C ASN A 43 1.77 8.13 16.82
N ASN A 44 0.47 8.05 17.13
CA ASN A 44 -0.03 7.10 18.14
C ASN A 44 0.26 5.64 17.75
N SER A 45 0.15 5.33 16.47
CA SER A 45 0.34 3.97 15.96
C SER A 45 1.81 3.57 15.93
N VAL A 46 2.68 4.51 15.55
CA VAL A 46 4.14 4.35 15.53
C VAL A 46 4.67 4.13 16.94
N ASP A 47 4.19 4.87 17.93
CA ASP A 47 4.61 4.69 19.33
C ASP A 47 4.25 3.31 19.87
N ILE A 48 3.07 2.80 19.52
CA ILE A 48 2.62 1.44 19.88
C ILE A 48 3.51 0.39 19.21
N ILE A 49 3.88 0.57 17.95
CA ILE A 49 4.79 -0.34 17.23
C ILE A 49 6.19 -0.28 17.86
N LYS A 50 6.71 0.91 18.16
CA LYS A 50 8.01 1.11 18.82
C LYS A 50 8.08 0.38 20.15
N ALA A 51 7.04 0.53 20.99
CA ALA A 51 6.99 -0.12 22.29
C ALA A 51 6.85 -1.65 22.20
N ASN A 52 6.00 -2.16 21.32
CA ASN A 52 5.68 -3.59 21.29
C ASN A 52 6.62 -4.43 20.43
N TRP A 53 7.14 -3.86 19.34
CA TRP A 53 7.96 -4.58 18.36
C TRP A 53 9.42 -4.13 18.36
N ASN A 54 9.77 -3.15 19.18
CA ASN A 54 11.12 -2.57 19.25
C ASN A 54 11.58 -1.99 17.89
N ILE A 55 10.62 -1.51 17.09
CA ILE A 55 10.82 -0.92 15.76
C ILE A 55 10.38 0.55 15.78
N GLU A 56 11.32 1.44 15.53
CA GLU A 56 11.06 2.87 15.35
C GLU A 56 10.80 3.18 13.88
N ILE A 57 9.56 3.51 13.55
CA ILE A 57 9.18 3.94 12.20
C ILE A 57 9.49 5.43 12.05
N VAL A 58 10.25 5.76 11.01
CA VAL A 58 10.53 7.13 10.59
C VAL A 58 9.78 7.38 9.27
N PRO A 59 8.51 7.84 9.32
CA PRO A 59 7.73 8.06 8.13
C PRO A 59 8.17 9.33 7.40
N SER A 60 8.24 9.28 6.08
CA SER A 60 8.28 10.46 5.21
C SER A 60 7.07 10.44 4.29
N ILE A 61 6.45 11.59 4.07
CA ILE A 61 5.21 11.70 3.27
C ILE A 61 5.51 12.48 2.00
N VAL A 62 5.04 11.93 0.87
CA VAL A 62 5.06 12.60 -0.43
C VAL A 62 3.68 12.49 -1.06
N GLU A 63 3.09 13.64 -1.42
CA GLU A 63 1.95 13.68 -2.34
C GLU A 63 2.49 13.64 -3.77
N LEU A 64 2.36 12.49 -4.43
CA LEU A 64 2.91 12.29 -5.76
C LEU A 64 1.97 12.84 -6.83
N PHE A 65 0.68 12.54 -6.68
CA PHE A 65 -0.41 13.14 -7.46
C PHE A 65 -1.73 12.91 -6.72
N ASN A 66 -2.78 13.58 -7.16
CA ASN A 66 -4.08 13.56 -6.49
C ASN A 66 -5.22 13.33 -7.48
N VAL A 67 -5.39 12.07 -7.89
CA VAL A 67 -6.32 11.67 -8.95
C VAL A 67 -7.34 10.68 -8.40
N ASP A 68 -8.60 10.76 -8.83
CA ASP A 68 -9.59 9.72 -8.55
C ASP A 68 -9.10 8.40 -9.16
N SER A 69 -9.14 7.30 -8.41
CA SER A 69 -8.61 6.03 -8.91
C SER A 69 -9.22 5.61 -10.26
N SER A 70 -10.47 5.97 -10.54
CA SER A 70 -11.17 5.67 -11.79
C SER A 70 -10.58 6.40 -13.00
N ASN A 71 -9.80 7.46 -12.78
CA ASN A 71 -9.14 8.26 -13.80
C ASN A 71 -7.62 8.00 -13.90
N ILE A 72 -7.08 7.07 -13.10
CA ILE A 72 -5.67 6.69 -13.15
C ILE A 72 -5.34 6.09 -14.52
N GLN A 73 -4.27 6.58 -15.13
CA GLN A 73 -3.75 6.14 -16.43
C GLN A 73 -2.38 5.46 -16.27
N PRO A 74 -1.89 4.74 -17.30
CA PRO A 74 -0.59 4.05 -17.24
C PRO A 74 0.59 4.98 -16.91
N GLU A 75 0.56 6.24 -17.33
CA GLU A 75 1.60 7.23 -17.00
C GLU A 75 1.71 7.48 -15.49
N ASN A 76 0.59 7.37 -14.76
CA ASN A 76 0.58 7.45 -13.31
C ASN A 76 1.28 6.25 -12.67
N TRP A 77 1.17 5.05 -13.28
CA TRP A 77 1.88 3.86 -12.82
C TRP A 77 3.39 4.01 -13.02
N SER A 78 3.81 4.49 -14.20
CA SER A 78 5.22 4.79 -14.50
C SER A 78 5.79 5.82 -13.52
N THR A 79 5.04 6.91 -13.26
CA THR A 79 5.43 7.96 -12.30
C THR A 79 5.63 7.38 -10.90
N LEU A 80 4.72 6.51 -10.44
CA LEU A 80 4.82 5.86 -9.13
C LEU A 80 5.99 4.88 -9.05
N ALA A 81 6.19 4.06 -10.08
CA ALA A 81 7.31 3.13 -10.13
C ALA A 81 8.66 3.88 -10.10
N ALA A 82 8.78 4.93 -10.92
CA ALA A 82 9.96 5.79 -10.95
C ALA A 82 10.23 6.44 -9.59
N LYS A 83 9.19 6.92 -8.89
CA LYS A 83 9.36 7.51 -7.56
C LYS A 83 9.88 6.50 -6.52
N ILE A 84 9.34 5.28 -6.55
CA ILE A 84 9.80 4.19 -5.68
C ILE A 84 11.26 3.85 -5.96
N GLN A 85 11.66 3.81 -7.24
CA GLN A 85 13.04 3.54 -7.63
C GLN A 85 14.00 4.67 -7.20
N GLU A 86 13.64 5.93 -7.47
CA GLU A 86 14.44 7.10 -7.06
C GLU A 86 14.69 7.08 -5.54
N SER A 87 13.68 6.68 -4.77
CA SER A 87 13.74 6.67 -3.31
C SER A 87 14.19 5.32 -2.75
N TYR A 88 14.61 4.38 -3.60
CA TYR A 88 14.74 2.97 -3.18
C TYR A 88 15.77 2.79 -2.08
N ASP A 89 16.94 3.41 -2.17
CA ASP A 89 18.03 3.24 -1.20
C ASP A 89 17.82 4.05 0.09
N ASP A 90 17.00 5.09 0.03
CA ASP A 90 16.70 5.99 1.15
C ASP A 90 15.60 5.47 2.08
N PHE A 91 14.88 4.43 1.68
CA PHE A 91 13.77 3.88 2.45
C PHE A 91 13.84 2.37 2.58
N ASP A 92 13.31 1.83 3.67
CA ASP A 92 13.28 0.40 3.96
C ASP A 92 11.97 -0.25 3.49
N ALA A 93 10.91 0.55 3.32
CA ALA A 93 9.60 0.12 2.86
C ALA A 93 8.81 1.28 2.24
N PHE A 94 7.79 0.93 1.45
CA PHE A 94 6.90 1.87 0.79
C PHE A 94 5.45 1.56 1.14
N VAL A 95 4.68 2.59 1.49
CA VAL A 95 3.23 2.51 1.64
C VAL A 95 2.59 3.42 0.61
N VAL A 96 1.74 2.87 -0.25
CA VAL A 96 1.04 3.61 -1.30
C VAL A 96 -0.43 3.76 -0.91
N LEU A 97 -0.87 4.99 -0.73
CA LEU A 97 -2.25 5.34 -0.43
C LEU A 97 -2.99 5.66 -1.73
N HIS A 98 -3.91 4.77 -2.09
CA HIS A 98 -4.56 4.75 -3.39
C HIS A 98 -6.09 4.56 -3.26
N GLY A 99 -6.85 5.06 -4.24
CA GLY A 99 -8.29 4.80 -4.32
C GLY A 99 -8.62 3.34 -4.64
N THR A 100 -9.78 2.87 -4.19
CA THR A 100 -10.11 1.44 -4.21
C THR A 100 -10.51 0.91 -5.59
N ASN A 101 -10.99 1.76 -6.50
CA ASN A 101 -11.58 1.32 -7.78
C ASN A 101 -10.55 0.65 -8.71
N THR A 102 -9.32 1.16 -8.74
CA THR A 102 -8.25 0.65 -9.61
C THR A 102 -7.02 0.15 -8.85
N MET A 103 -7.13 -0.04 -7.53
CA MET A 103 -6.03 -0.56 -6.70
C MET A 103 -5.47 -1.88 -7.24
N GLY A 104 -6.33 -2.77 -7.76
CA GLY A 104 -5.89 -4.02 -8.36
C GLY A 104 -5.03 -3.85 -9.61
N TYR A 105 -5.35 -2.87 -10.46
CA TYR A 105 -4.59 -2.58 -11.68
C TYR A 105 -3.21 -2.02 -11.35
N ILE A 106 -3.14 -0.99 -10.50
CA ILE A 106 -1.85 -0.40 -10.13
C ILE A 106 -0.98 -1.37 -9.32
N ALA A 107 -1.58 -2.20 -8.46
CA ALA A 107 -0.84 -3.25 -7.75
C ALA A 107 -0.23 -4.27 -8.71
N ALA A 108 -0.95 -4.68 -9.75
CA ALA A 108 -0.43 -5.56 -10.80
C ALA A 108 0.67 -4.87 -11.62
N ALA A 109 0.43 -3.64 -12.09
CA ALA A 109 1.40 -2.86 -12.86
C ALA A 109 2.73 -2.69 -12.11
N LEU A 110 2.69 -2.28 -10.84
CA LEU A 110 3.89 -2.17 -10.01
C LEU A 110 4.58 -3.53 -9.78
N SER A 111 3.82 -4.61 -9.66
CA SER A 111 4.39 -5.95 -9.46
C SER A 111 5.26 -6.39 -10.65
N PHE A 112 4.89 -5.96 -11.87
CA PHE A 112 5.67 -6.24 -13.07
C PHE A 112 6.75 -5.19 -13.32
N ALA A 113 6.50 -3.93 -12.98
CA ALA A 113 7.45 -2.85 -13.20
C ALA A 113 8.65 -2.94 -12.25
N LEU A 114 8.43 -3.23 -10.96
CA LEU A 114 9.47 -3.23 -9.93
C LEU A 114 10.22 -4.57 -9.87
N GLU A 115 11.01 -4.87 -10.90
CA GLU A 115 11.82 -6.08 -10.95
C GLU A 115 12.88 -6.09 -9.83
N ASN A 116 13.10 -7.26 -9.21
CA ASN A 116 14.09 -7.45 -8.13
C ASN A 116 13.82 -6.62 -6.87
N ILE A 117 12.59 -6.17 -6.66
CA ILE A 117 12.17 -5.50 -5.44
C ILE A 117 12.42 -6.40 -4.22
N ASN A 118 13.28 -5.94 -3.31
CA ASN A 118 13.65 -6.64 -2.07
C ASN A 118 13.09 -5.98 -0.81
N LYS A 119 12.25 -4.95 -1.00
CA LYS A 119 11.59 -4.21 0.07
C LYS A 119 10.06 -4.33 -0.08
N PRO A 120 9.29 -4.30 1.00
CA PRO A 120 7.84 -4.33 0.90
C PRO A 120 7.31 -3.03 0.29
N VAL A 121 6.40 -3.18 -0.69
CA VAL A 121 5.60 -2.10 -1.28
C VAL A 121 4.14 -2.42 -1.00
N VAL A 122 3.55 -1.71 -0.03
CA VAL A 122 2.22 -2.02 0.50
C VAL A 122 1.21 -0.98 0.01
N LEU A 123 0.27 -1.40 -0.84
CA LEU A 123 -0.86 -0.59 -1.25
C LEU A 123 -1.98 -0.68 -0.20
N THR A 124 -2.61 0.45 0.09
CA THR A 124 -3.83 0.49 0.91
C THR A 124 -4.69 1.71 0.56
N GLY A 125 -5.86 1.80 1.17
CA GLY A 125 -6.83 2.87 0.92
C GLY A 125 -7.99 2.81 1.93
N ALA A 126 -9.14 3.37 1.55
CA ALA A 126 -10.35 3.30 2.37
C ALA A 126 -11.61 3.31 1.50
N GLN A 127 -12.66 2.66 2.00
CA GLN A 127 -14.02 2.78 1.45
C GLN A 127 -14.73 4.01 2.01
N VAL A 128 -14.46 4.35 3.27
CA VAL A 128 -15.04 5.49 3.97
C VAL A 128 -13.95 6.54 4.25
N PRO A 129 -14.12 7.80 3.79
CA PRO A 129 -13.08 8.81 3.88
C PRO A 129 -12.64 9.10 5.31
N LEU A 130 -11.39 9.53 5.45
CA LEU A 130 -10.86 9.91 6.75
C LEU A 130 -11.62 11.13 7.32
N GLY A 131 -12.00 11.05 8.59
CA GLY A 131 -12.82 12.08 9.26
C GLY A 131 -14.33 11.79 9.27
N TYR A 132 -14.77 10.72 8.59
CA TYR A 132 -16.16 10.26 8.64
C TYR A 132 -16.37 9.21 9.73
N LEU A 133 -17.58 9.18 10.29
CA LEU A 133 -17.97 8.15 11.25
C LEU A 133 -17.86 6.76 10.60
N GLY A 134 -17.19 5.84 11.30
CA GLY A 134 -16.97 4.49 10.79
C GLY A 134 -15.94 4.42 9.66
N THR A 135 -15.00 5.38 9.56
CA THR A 135 -13.90 5.29 8.60
C THR A 135 -13.01 4.05 8.83
N ASP A 136 -12.73 3.33 7.76
CA ASP A 136 -11.77 2.22 7.71
C ASP A 136 -10.33 2.70 7.42
N ALA A 137 -10.15 3.98 7.06
CA ALA A 137 -8.86 4.57 6.70
C ALA A 137 -7.78 4.38 7.76
N VAL A 138 -8.12 4.61 9.03
CA VAL A 138 -7.18 4.49 10.15
C VAL A 138 -6.68 3.05 10.28
N THR A 139 -7.60 2.09 10.33
CA THR A 139 -7.27 0.67 10.49
C THR A 139 -6.45 0.15 9.30
N ASN A 140 -6.84 0.50 8.08
CA ASN A 140 -6.14 0.09 6.87
C ASN A 140 -4.71 0.65 6.82
N LEU A 141 -4.53 1.93 7.16
CA LEU A 141 -3.21 2.57 7.23
C LEU A 141 -2.31 1.89 8.27
N VAL A 142 -2.82 1.68 9.50
CA VAL A 142 -2.05 1.03 10.57
C VAL A 142 -1.65 -0.38 10.16
N ASN A 143 -2.56 -1.13 9.55
CA ASN A 143 -2.28 -2.47 9.03
C ASN A 143 -1.23 -2.46 7.91
N ALA A 144 -1.26 -1.46 7.02
CA ALA A 144 -0.25 -1.30 5.98
C ALA A 144 1.14 -1.00 6.57
N LEU A 145 1.24 -0.13 7.58
CA LEU A 145 2.50 0.16 8.27
C LEU A 145 3.04 -1.07 9.00
N ARG A 146 2.18 -1.78 9.73
CA ARG A 146 2.53 -3.04 10.39
C ARG A 146 3.12 -4.05 9.41
N MET A 147 2.53 -4.15 8.20
CA MET A 147 3.05 -5.01 7.14
C MET A 147 4.38 -4.48 6.57
N ALA A 148 4.49 -3.17 6.35
CA ALA A 148 5.69 -2.53 5.81
C ALA A 148 6.93 -2.73 6.69
N VAL A 149 6.76 -2.88 8.01
CA VAL A 149 7.87 -3.10 8.96
C VAL A 149 7.90 -4.50 9.55
N TRP A 150 7.19 -5.47 8.96
CA TRP A 150 7.12 -6.83 9.47
C TRP A 150 8.44 -7.58 9.30
N GLU A 151 9.13 -7.90 10.40
CA GLU A 151 10.45 -8.56 10.36
C GLU A 151 10.41 -10.08 10.65
N TYR A 152 9.28 -10.64 11.07
CA TYR A 152 9.18 -12.06 11.44
C TYR A 152 9.24 -13.01 10.23
N ASN A 153 9.00 -12.50 9.02
CA ASN A 153 9.13 -13.22 7.76
C ASN A 153 9.76 -12.28 6.72
N ASP A 154 10.51 -12.82 5.75
CA ASP A 154 11.13 -12.05 4.65
C ASP A 154 10.07 -11.60 3.62
N VAL A 155 9.19 -10.71 4.04
CA VAL A 155 8.11 -10.18 3.21
C VAL A 155 8.63 -8.99 2.39
N LYS A 156 8.54 -9.13 1.08
CA LYS A 156 9.03 -8.15 0.10
C LYS A 156 8.15 -8.10 -1.13
N GLY A 157 8.33 -7.08 -1.96
CA GLY A 157 7.55 -6.88 -3.17
C GLY A 157 6.17 -6.32 -2.93
N VAL A 158 5.39 -6.28 -4.01
CA VAL A 158 4.13 -5.54 -4.06
C VAL A 158 2.97 -6.36 -3.48
N MET A 159 2.23 -5.76 -2.55
CA MET A 159 1.03 -6.34 -1.93
C MET A 159 0.00 -5.27 -1.62
N ALA A 160 -1.27 -5.65 -1.54
CA ALA A 160 -2.31 -4.81 -0.97
C ALA A 160 -2.69 -5.33 0.43
N VAL A 161 -2.80 -4.39 1.37
CA VAL A 161 -3.33 -4.64 2.71
C VAL A 161 -4.60 -3.83 2.86
N PHE A 162 -5.74 -4.52 3.00
CA PHE A 162 -7.04 -3.88 3.12
C PHE A 162 -7.95 -4.70 4.04
N GLY A 163 -8.59 -4.04 4.99
CA GLY A 163 -9.38 -4.71 6.03
C GLY A 163 -8.51 -5.72 6.77
N SER A 164 -8.90 -6.99 6.67
CA SER A 164 -8.22 -8.11 7.33
C SER A 164 -7.26 -8.89 6.44
N LYS A 165 -7.09 -8.52 5.16
CA LYS A 165 -6.41 -9.36 4.16
C LYS A 165 -5.09 -8.75 3.71
N ILE A 166 -4.11 -9.62 3.50
CA ILE A 166 -2.84 -9.32 2.84
C ILE A 166 -2.85 -10.07 1.52
N ILE A 167 -2.81 -9.36 0.39
CA ILE A 167 -2.99 -9.94 -0.95
C ILE A 167 -1.78 -9.57 -1.81
N THR A 168 -1.16 -10.54 -2.48
CA THR A 168 -0.12 -10.28 -3.48
C THR A 168 -0.63 -9.35 -4.58
N GLY A 169 0.18 -8.38 -5.02
CA GLY A 169 -0.23 -7.32 -5.93
C GLY A 169 -0.95 -7.80 -7.21
N VAL A 170 -0.41 -8.82 -7.88
CA VAL A 170 -1.02 -9.40 -9.10
C VAL A 170 -2.34 -10.17 -8.89
N ARG A 171 -2.82 -10.28 -7.65
CA ARG A 171 -4.04 -11.05 -7.29
C ARG A 171 -5.14 -10.20 -6.69
N VAL A 172 -4.92 -8.90 -6.53
CA VAL A 172 -5.87 -7.97 -5.90
C VAL A 172 -7.07 -7.78 -6.82
N LYS A 173 -8.26 -8.20 -6.38
CA LYS A 173 -9.52 -8.00 -7.09
C LYS A 173 -10.54 -7.36 -6.18
N LYS A 174 -11.11 -6.21 -6.57
CA LYS A 174 -12.27 -5.62 -5.90
C LYS A 174 -13.51 -6.46 -6.21
N GLY A 175 -14.18 -6.96 -5.18
CA GLY A 175 -15.38 -7.80 -5.29
C GLY A 175 -16.69 -7.04 -5.07
N THR A 176 -16.63 -5.88 -4.43
CA THR A 176 -17.81 -5.10 -4.02
C THR A 176 -17.41 -3.64 -3.83
N ASP A 177 -18.34 -2.73 -4.14
CA ASP A 177 -18.16 -1.30 -3.88
C ASP A 177 -18.71 -0.89 -2.51
N PHE A 178 -19.47 -1.77 -1.84
CA PHE A 178 -20.19 -1.44 -0.61
C PHE A 178 -19.45 -1.87 0.67
N ASP A 179 -18.85 -3.07 0.68
CA ASP A 179 -18.32 -3.63 1.92
C ASP A 179 -17.01 -2.95 2.36
N TYR A 180 -16.77 -2.94 3.68
CA TYR A 180 -15.51 -2.47 4.28
C TYR A 180 -14.29 -3.35 3.96
N ASP A 181 -14.49 -4.62 3.62
CA ASP A 181 -13.42 -5.53 3.18
C ASP A 181 -13.69 -5.96 1.71
N PRO A 182 -13.53 -5.04 0.74
CA PRO A 182 -14.02 -5.22 -0.62
C PRO A 182 -13.10 -6.10 -1.47
N PHE A 183 -11.86 -6.34 -1.06
CA PHE A 183 -10.86 -7.01 -1.88
C PHE A 183 -10.80 -8.51 -1.61
N ASN A 184 -10.63 -9.29 -2.67
CA ASN A 184 -10.39 -10.72 -2.62
C ASN A 184 -9.15 -11.09 -3.44
N SER A 185 -8.51 -12.20 -3.08
CA SER A 185 -7.39 -12.74 -3.85
C SER A 185 -7.91 -13.64 -4.96
N PHE A 186 -7.46 -13.41 -6.19
CA PHE A 186 -7.82 -14.26 -7.32
C PHE A 186 -7.12 -15.63 -7.26
N GLN A 187 -7.91 -16.71 -7.35
CA GLN A 187 -7.54 -18.14 -7.50
C GLN A 187 -6.77 -18.84 -6.35
N THR A 188 -5.81 -18.20 -5.67
CA THR A 188 -4.84 -18.94 -4.80
C THR A 188 -4.84 -18.52 -3.33
N GLY A 189 -5.88 -17.81 -2.86
CA GLY A 189 -5.95 -17.33 -1.49
C GLY A 189 -5.02 -16.15 -1.19
N THR A 190 -5.14 -15.60 0.02
CA THR A 190 -4.38 -14.42 0.50
C THR A 190 -2.95 -14.79 0.90
N LEU A 191 -2.01 -13.84 0.85
CA LEU A 191 -0.67 -14.00 1.42
C LEU A 191 -0.72 -14.17 2.95
N GLY A 192 -1.72 -13.56 3.58
CA GLY A 192 -1.91 -13.62 5.01
C GLY A 192 -3.16 -12.85 5.45
N GLN A 193 -3.35 -12.79 6.75
CA GLN A 193 -4.46 -12.09 7.39
C GLN A 193 -3.99 -11.31 8.61
N ILE A 194 -4.70 -10.22 8.88
CA ILE A 194 -4.51 -9.38 10.05
C ILE A 194 -5.79 -9.43 10.87
N GLY A 195 -5.72 -10.14 11.99
CA GLY A 195 -6.76 -10.15 13.03
C GLY A 195 -6.17 -9.72 14.36
N ARG A 196 -6.55 -10.41 15.45
CA ARG A 196 -5.90 -10.25 16.78
C ARG A 196 -4.38 -10.39 16.70
N PHE A 197 -3.90 -11.24 15.79
CA PHE A 197 -2.50 -11.37 15.44
C PHE A 197 -2.36 -11.33 13.91
N MET A 198 -1.21 -10.90 13.42
CA MET A 198 -0.87 -11.02 12.00
C MET A 198 -0.41 -12.45 11.73
N ARG A 199 -0.92 -13.06 10.66
CA ARG A 199 -0.55 -14.41 10.22
C ARG A 199 -0.20 -14.37 8.75
N ILE A 200 1.01 -14.80 8.42
CA ILE A 200 1.47 -14.98 7.04
C ILE A 200 1.41 -16.48 6.70
N ASP A 201 0.82 -16.82 5.56
CA ASP A 201 0.85 -18.18 5.05
C ASP A 201 2.24 -18.45 4.45
N ALA A 202 2.98 -19.40 5.03
CA ALA A 202 4.34 -19.70 4.63
C ALA A 202 4.44 -20.22 3.18
N ASN A 203 3.45 -21.00 2.72
CA ASN A 203 3.43 -21.54 1.36
C ASN A 203 3.10 -20.43 0.35
N ALA A 204 2.14 -19.56 0.67
CA ALA A 204 1.81 -18.40 -0.15
C ALA A 204 3.01 -17.44 -0.23
N LEU A 205 3.70 -17.20 0.89
CA LEU A 205 4.90 -16.37 0.93
C LEU A 205 6.04 -16.97 0.11
N GLN A 206 6.28 -18.27 0.21
CA GLN A 206 7.31 -18.94 -0.59
C GLN A 206 7.04 -18.78 -2.09
N LYS A 207 5.78 -18.92 -2.52
CA LYS A 207 5.39 -18.69 -3.92
C LYS A 207 5.58 -17.23 -4.32
N HIS A 208 5.11 -16.30 -3.49
CA HIS A 208 5.23 -14.85 -3.71
C HIS A 208 6.69 -14.43 -3.90
N VAL A 209 7.56 -14.83 -2.96
CA VAL A 209 9.01 -14.54 -3.02
C VAL A 209 9.69 -15.30 -4.16
N GLY A 210 9.18 -16.48 -4.54
CA GLY A 210 9.70 -17.28 -5.66
C GLY A 210 9.60 -16.56 -7.01
N TYR A 211 8.62 -15.68 -7.20
CA TYR A 211 8.49 -14.87 -8.42
C TYR A 211 9.39 -13.63 -8.43
N LEU A 212 9.89 -13.21 -7.26
CA LEU A 212 10.81 -12.08 -7.15
C LEU A 212 12.22 -12.58 -7.48
N SER A 213 12.79 -12.09 -8.58
CA SER A 213 14.15 -12.45 -9.00
C SER A 213 15.15 -12.15 -7.89
N LYS A 214 15.99 -13.15 -7.59
CA LYS A 214 16.95 -13.10 -6.48
C LYS A 214 18.26 -12.48 -6.95
N SER A 215 18.76 -11.53 -6.15
CA SER A 215 20.16 -11.07 -6.18
C SER A 215 20.56 -10.09 -7.29
N LYS A 216 19.63 -9.32 -7.85
CA LYS A 216 19.92 -8.20 -8.76
C LYS A 216 19.45 -6.87 -8.15
N PRO A 217 20.05 -5.71 -8.52
CA PRO A 217 19.53 -4.40 -8.15
C PRO A 217 18.08 -4.20 -8.63
N LEU A 218 17.32 -3.33 -7.96
CA LEU A 218 15.99 -2.93 -8.42
C LEU A 218 16.09 -2.45 -9.88
N ALA A 219 15.28 -3.05 -10.75
CA ALA A 219 15.16 -2.63 -12.13
C ALA A 219 13.71 -2.23 -12.41
N ILE A 220 13.52 -1.25 -13.28
CA ILE A 220 12.20 -0.93 -13.83
C ILE A 220 12.14 -1.52 -15.22
N HIS A 221 11.14 -2.35 -15.51
CA HIS A 221 10.81 -2.70 -16.89
C HIS A 221 10.33 -1.43 -17.60
N GLY A 222 10.97 -1.07 -18.72
CA GLY A 222 10.81 0.21 -19.41
C GLY A 222 9.35 0.61 -19.67
N ASP A 223 9.14 1.93 -19.71
CA ASP A 223 7.86 2.65 -19.87
C ASP A 223 6.61 1.77 -19.89
N ILE A 224 5.85 1.77 -18.78
CA ILE A 224 4.51 1.16 -18.70
C ILE A 224 3.48 1.96 -19.53
N THR A 225 3.92 2.75 -20.52
CA THR A 225 3.03 3.31 -21.52
C THR A 225 2.61 2.19 -22.45
N ILE A 226 1.31 2.01 -22.59
CA ILE A 226 0.77 1.21 -23.69
C ILE A 226 1.15 1.99 -24.95
N GLU A 227 2.15 1.51 -25.69
CA GLU A 227 2.32 1.95 -27.08
C GLU A 227 0.98 1.65 -27.78
N ASN A 228 0.29 2.69 -28.22
CA ASN A 228 -0.92 2.61 -29.03
C ASN A 228 -0.55 2.11 -30.45
N GLU A 229 0.15 0.98 -30.55
CA GLU A 229 0.28 0.21 -31.76
C GLU A 229 -0.58 -1.04 -31.61
N LEU A 230 -1.85 -0.94 -32.00
CA LEU A 230 -2.50 -1.78 -33.03
C LEU A 230 -4.03 -1.67 -33.01
N ILE A 231 -4.54 -1.25 -34.18
CA ILE A 231 -5.89 -1.35 -34.79
C ILE A 231 -6.92 -0.29 -34.42
#